data_AF-A0A410DWP5-F1
#
_entry.id   AF-A0A410DWP5-F1
#
_cell.length_a   1.000
_cell.length_b   1.000
_cell.length_c   1.000
_cell.angle_alpha   90.00
_cell.angle_beta   90.00
_cell.angle_gamma   90.00
#
_symmetry.space_group_name_H-M   'P 1'
#
loop_
_entity.id
_entity.type
_entity.pdbx_description
1 polymer ?
#
loop_
_entity_poly.entity_id
_entity_poly.type
_entity_poly.pdbx_seq_one_letter_code
_entity_poly.pdbx_strand_id
1 'polypeptide(L)' 'MEELNVILGKFVESGWDLIAVPSKAYLDGTGSREELVKSVEQADKECGSCGCELDPLYKKCLQLL' A
#
# COMPACT_ATOMS: atom_id res chain seq x y z
N MET A 1 1.58 8.43 11.65
CA MET A 1 1.65 6.96 11.85
C MET A 1 0.27 6.33 11.76
N GLU A 2 -0.77 6.89 12.43
CA GLU A 2 -2.16 6.40 12.30
C GLU A 2 -2.69 6.43 10.86
N GLU A 3 -2.44 7.51 10.11
CA GLU A 3 -2.89 7.61 8.71
C GLU A 3 -2.26 6.55 7.79
N LEU A 4 -0.96 6.30 7.92
CA LEU A 4 -0.27 5.24 7.17
C LEU A 4 -0.87 3.88 7.51
N ASN A 5 -1.07 3.57 8.80
CA ASN A 5 -1.65 2.29 9.21
C ASN A 5 -3.07 2.08 8.68
N VAL A 6 -3.89 3.14 8.60
CA VAL A 6 -5.22 3.09 7.99
C VAL A 6 -5.14 2.78 6.49
N ILE A 7 -4.21 3.40 5.77
CA ILE A 7 -3.99 3.14 4.34
C ILE A 7 -3.53 1.69 4.12
N LEU A 8 -2.56 1.22 4.90
CA LEU A 8 -2.08 -0.16 4.84
C LEU A 8 -3.19 -1.16 5.18
N GLY A 9 -4.07 -0.84 6.13
CA GLY A 9 -5.27 -1.63 6.42
C GLY A 9 -6.17 -1.79 5.19
N LYS A 10 -6.43 -0.70 4.46
CA LYS A 10 -7.22 -0.76 3.21
C LYS A 10 -6.53 -1.60 2.12
N PHE A 11 -5.21 -1.56 2.04
CA PHE A 11 -4.47 -2.42 1.12
C PHE A 11 -4.57 -3.90 1.49
N VAL A 12 -4.55 -4.24 2.78
CA VAL A 12 -4.79 -5.61 3.26
C VAL A 12 -6.22 -6.06 2.92
N GLU A 13 -7.21 -5.20 3.14
CA GLU A 13 -8.63 -5.48 2.85
C GLU A 13 -8.94 -5.57 1.36
N SER A 14 -8.11 -4.97 0.48
CA SER A 14 -8.30 -5.01 -0.97
C SER A 14 -8.24 -6.44 -1.55
N GLY A 15 -7.59 -7.38 -0.85
CA GLY A 15 -7.37 -8.75 -1.31
C GLY A 15 -6.40 -8.86 -2.50
N TRP A 16 -5.77 -7.76 -2.93
CA TRP A 16 -4.80 -7.78 -4.01
C TRP A 16 -3.40 -8.07 -3.45
N ASP A 17 -2.93 -9.31 -3.63
CA ASP A 17 -1.68 -9.81 -3.05
C ASP A 17 -0.47 -8.89 -3.27
N LEU A 18 -0.40 -8.18 -4.42
CA LEU A 18 0.67 -7.24 -4.75
C LEU A 18 0.91 -6.21 -3.63
N ILE A 19 -0.16 -5.72 -3.01
CA ILE A 19 -0.12 -4.71 -1.94
C ILE A 19 -0.59 -5.24 -0.59
N ALA A 20 -1.48 -6.23 -0.55
CA ALA A 20 -2.05 -6.76 0.68
C ALA A 20 -0.99 -7.47 1.54
N VAL A 21 -0.18 -8.34 0.92
CA VAL A 21 0.89 -9.09 1.61
C VAL A 21 1.96 -8.17 2.19
N PRO A 22 2.60 -7.26 1.40
CA PRO A 22 3.63 -6.38 1.95
C PRO A 22 3.09 -5.36 2.95
N SER A 23 1.84 -4.89 2.80
CA SER A 23 1.21 -3.99 3.77
C SER A 23 1.00 -4.69 5.12
N LYS A 24 0.52 -5.94 5.09
CA LYS A 24 0.39 -6.75 6.30
C LYS A 24 1.74 -7.01 6.96
N ALA A 25 2.74 -7.43 6.18
CA ALA A 25 4.08 -7.69 6.72
C ALA A 25 4.71 -6.44 7.36
N TYR A 26 4.49 -5.26 6.77
CA TYR A 26 4.94 -4.00 7.35
C TYR A 26 4.23 -3.66 8.67
N LEU A 27 2.90 -3.85 8.74
CA LEU A 27 2.12 -3.66 9.97
C LEU A 27 2.52 -4.64 11.09
N ASP A 28 2.85 -5.88 10.72
CA ASP A 28 3.29 -6.93 11.65
C ASP A 28 4.77 -6.78 12.07
N GLY A 29 5.51 -5.82 11.47
CA GLY A 29 6.93 -5.58 11.75
C GLY A 29 7.88 -6.64 11.19
N THR A 30 7.41 -7.52 10.30
CA THR A 30 8.19 -8.60 9.68
C THR A 30 8.64 -8.27 8.25
N GLY A 31 8.04 -7.26 7.62
CA GLY A 31 8.33 -6.82 6.26
C GLY A 31 9.26 -5.62 6.20
N SER A 32 9.89 -5.41 5.04
CA SER A 32 10.77 -4.25 4.82
C SER A 32 10.03 -3.06 4.22
N ARG A 33 10.47 -1.83 4.57
CA ARG A 33 9.99 -0.58 3.95
C ARG A 33 10.23 -0.60 2.43
N GLU A 34 11.36 -1.16 1.99
CA GLU A 34 11.74 -1.20 0.57
C GLU A 34 10.82 -2.09 -0.25
N GLU A 35 10.42 -3.26 0.26
CA GLU A 35 9.43 -4.12 -0.40
C GLU A 35 8.07 -3.45 -0.49
N LEU A 36 7.62 -2.81 0.61
CA LEU A 36 6.37 -2.08 0.62
C LEU A 36 6.35 -0.95 -0.42
N VAL A 37 7.41 -0.14 -0.48
CA VAL A 37 7.54 0.94 -1.47
C VAL A 37 7.44 0.39 -2.90
N LYS A 38 8.23 -0.65 -3.24
CA LYS A 38 8.21 -1.25 -4.58
C LYS A 38 6.84 -1.78 -4.97
N SER A 39 6.15 -2.45 -4.04
CA SER A 39 4.80 -2.96 -4.27
C SER A 39 3.78 -1.86 -4.50
N VAL A 40 3.85 -0.77 -3.71
CA VAL A 40 2.94 0.37 -3.86
C VAL A 40 3.21 1.15 -5.15
N GLU A 41 4.48 1.32 -5.55
CA GLU A 41 4.85 1.90 -6.85
C GLU A 41 4.31 1.09 -8.03
N GLN A 42 4.42 -0.25 -7.95
CA GLN A 42 3.85 -1.13 -8.98
C GLN A 42 2.32 -1.02 -9.03
N ALA A 43 1.66 -0.96 -7.88
CA ALA A 43 0.21 -0.79 -7.81
C ALA A 43 -0.27 0.55 -8.36
N ASP A 44 0.46 1.65 -8.08
CA ASP A 44 0.18 2.97 -8.66
C ASP A 44 0.36 2.95 -10.18
N LYS A 45 1.35 2.23 -10.69
CA LYS A 45 1.54 2.07 -12.13
C LYS A 45 0.41 1.29 -12.79
N GLU A 46 -0.12 0.26 -12.13
CA GLU A 46 -1.15 -0.62 -12.70
C GLU A 46 -2.59 -0.08 -12.52
N CYS A 47 -2.91 0.57 -11.40
CA CYS A 47 -4.25 1.11 -11.11
C CYS A 47 -4.26 2.53 -10.50
N GLY A 48 -3.12 3.23 -10.43
CA GLY A 48 -3.06 4.62 -9.94
C GLY A 48 -3.59 5.67 -10.92
N SER A 49 -4.42 5.27 -11.86
CA SER A 49 -5.21 6.17 -12.73
C SER A 49 -6.53 5.52 -13.16
N CYS A 50 -6.93 4.43 -12.50
CA CYS A 50 -8.15 3.69 -12.82
C CYS A 50 -9.40 4.32 -12.17
N GLY A 51 -9.23 5.32 -11.29
CA GLY A 51 -10.32 5.99 -10.60
C GLY A 51 -10.96 5.19 -9.46
N CYS A 52 -10.33 4.08 -9.03
CA CYS A 52 -10.78 3.32 -7.87
C CYS A 52 -10.44 4.02 -6.56
N GLU A 53 -11.01 3.57 -5.46
CA GLU A 53 -10.77 4.15 -4.13
C GLU A 53 -9.33 4.02 -3.64
N LEU A 54 -8.55 3.08 -4.21
CA LEU A 54 -7.14 2.86 -3.86
C LEU A 54 -6.18 3.79 -4.61
N ASP A 55 -6.60 4.36 -5.74
CA ASP A 55 -5.79 5.23 -6.60
C ASP A 55 -5.11 6.39 -5.83
N PRO A 56 -5.85 7.23 -5.06
CA PRO A 56 -5.23 8.29 -4.29
C PRO A 56 -4.38 7.75 -3.12
N LEU A 57 -4.65 6.53 -2.66
CA LEU A 57 -3.99 5.95 -1.49
C LEU A 57 -2.57 5.50 -1.79
N TYR A 58 -2.27 5.06 -3.02
CA TYR A 58 -0.90 4.66 -3.38
C TYR A 58 0.08 5.84 -3.25
N LYS A 59 -0.27 6.97 -3.87
CA LYS A 59 0.53 8.21 -3.85
C LYS A 59 0.68 8.74 -2.43
N LYS A 60 -0.42 8.68 -1.64
CA LYS A 60 -0.41 9.12 -0.25
C LYS A 60 0.44 8.21 0.64
N CYS A 61 0.39 6.89 0.44
CA CYS A 61 1.25 5.93 1.13
C CYS A 61 2.73 6.24 0.89
N LEU A 62 3.13 6.45 -0.37
CA LEU A 62 4.52 6.79 -0.74
C LEU A 62 5.02 8.11 -0.13
N GLN A 63 4.13 9.08 0.13
CA GLN A 63 4.49 10.33 0.81
C GLN A 63 4.65 10.19 2.33
N LEU A 64 3.98 9.20 2.94
CA LEU A 64 3.96 8.98 4.39
C LEU A 64 5.02 7.98 4.86
N LEU A 65 5.53 7.14 3.95
CA LEU A 65 6.62 6.20 4.18
C LEU A 65 7.95 6.93 4.32
#